data_AF-A0A0P1KR79-F1
#
_entry.id   AF-A0A0P1KR79-F1
#
_cell.length_a   1.000
_cell.length_b   1.000
_cell.length_c   1.000
_cell.angle_alpha   90.00
_cell.angle_beta   90.00
_cell.angle_gamma   90.00
#
_symmetry.space_group_name_H-M   'P 1'
#
loop_
_entity.id
_entity.type
_entity.pdbx_description
1 polymer ?
#
loop_
_entity_poly.entity_id
_entity_poly.type
_entity_poly.pdbx_seq_one_letter_code
_entity_poly.pdbx_strand_id
1 'polypeptide(L)'
;MENAHLAWDAFDQPQRIRILSSHVMGALESILSRVLPANKNFELLHLQSPPKESHSIFVPQQSDYPQTVVKVQHFFGLGTNEKIFYSLELFVYLTVKCSRATEKLVFVSKADTNGYCDERISVKDVTTAILDYIVTLDPLHYLSKVVKVSGSSPEVGTFITRHTTTRRALRILKARHDSKNDYSTQNESRFRCIESKDPDWNCKICLFTRSEPQYLFSESSHNPKKHILSGEQLLLWWLSVIDKILVRHFDRSTKATLQIPGEEDSRTLRYLSSNKAPFWRVGDIFSGKSSDLAVFAIPVFPDDPKGRFLEQIVEENRAKTVRLSDFWTELQIQQEFRLGCTVSVIGVDGRITENCFEPRSNEVILMSSKRAFNKVKSYIVGEQYDTSEGAYEAYANLRDFLHLRMQRSLLKIKGCREKTGLDSKNVAATRDHSIRSLNTLTVRRKVKKPI
;
A
#
# COMPACT_ATOMS: atom_id res chain seq x y z
N MET A 1 49.79 -37.86 31.19
CA MET A 1 48.32 -37.81 31.27
C MET A 1 47.99 -36.74 32.31
N GLU A 2 48.29 -35.48 32.00
CA GLU A 2 47.29 -34.50 31.51
C GLU A 2 46.06 -34.49 32.43
N ASN A 3 46.08 -33.66 33.48
CA ASN A 3 45.64 -32.25 33.49
C ASN A 3 44.13 -32.15 33.20
N ALA A 4 43.34 -31.80 34.21
CA ALA A 4 42.88 -30.41 34.45
C ALA A 4 41.42 -30.28 33.99
N HIS A 5 40.52 -29.49 34.57
CA HIS A 5 40.51 -28.59 35.71
C HIS A 5 39.03 -28.18 35.92
N LEU A 6 38.68 -27.89 37.17
CA LEU A 6 37.78 -26.78 37.59
C LEU A 6 36.27 -26.91 37.33
N ALA A 7 35.58 -27.31 38.40
CA ALA A 7 34.27 -26.80 38.76
C ALA A 7 34.44 -25.44 39.46
N TRP A 8 34.05 -24.34 38.81
CA TRP A 8 33.71 -23.06 39.44
C TRP A 8 32.62 -22.37 38.58
N ASP A 9 31.74 -21.61 39.26
CA ASP A 9 30.72 -20.68 38.73
C ASP A 9 29.27 -21.17 38.63
N ALA A 10 28.70 -21.42 39.81
CA ALA A 10 27.32 -21.03 40.11
C ALA A 10 27.27 -19.52 40.40
N PHE A 11 26.15 -18.87 40.02
CA PHE A 11 25.84 -17.43 40.07
C PHE A 11 26.31 -16.60 38.87
N ASP A 12 25.47 -16.49 37.84
CA ASP A 12 24.70 -15.25 37.55
C ASP A 12 23.92 -15.46 36.23
N GLN A 13 22.63 -15.83 36.33
CA GLN A 13 21.72 -15.78 35.19
C GLN A 13 20.77 -14.60 35.40
N PRO A 14 20.85 -13.53 34.59
CA PRO A 14 19.83 -12.49 34.63
C PRO A 14 18.52 -13.11 34.16
N GLN A 15 17.50 -12.97 35.00
CA GLN A 15 16.14 -13.40 34.72
C GLN A 15 15.71 -12.92 33.33
N ARG A 16 15.66 -13.87 32.39
CA ARG A 16 14.93 -13.68 31.14
C ARG A 16 13.47 -13.51 31.52
N ILE A 17 13.03 -12.26 31.62
CA ILE A 17 11.63 -11.88 31.51
C ILE A 17 11.14 -12.52 30.22
N ARG A 18 10.39 -13.61 30.35
CA ARG A 18 9.59 -14.20 29.28
C ARG A 18 8.57 -13.15 28.90
N ILE A 19 8.91 -12.30 27.93
CA ILE A 19 7.91 -11.55 27.17
C ILE A 19 7.16 -12.62 26.39
N LEU A 20 6.00 -13.00 26.93
CA LEU A 20 4.96 -13.70 26.19
C LEU A 20 4.52 -12.78 25.04
N SER A 21 5.12 -12.94 23.86
CA SER A 21 4.53 -12.45 22.61
C SER A 21 4.16 -13.62 21.73
N SER A 22 3.12 -14.35 22.13
CA SER A 22 2.28 -15.07 21.19
C SER A 22 1.61 -14.02 20.29
N HIS A 23 2.28 -13.62 19.21
CA HIS A 23 1.64 -12.88 18.12
C HIS A 23 0.63 -13.85 17.48
N VAL A 24 -0.60 -13.84 18.00
CA VAL A 24 -1.73 -14.46 17.31
C VAL A 24 -1.88 -13.70 16.00
N MET A 25 -1.44 -14.33 14.90
CA MET A 25 -1.76 -13.95 13.53
C MET A 25 -3.28 -13.90 13.42
N GLY A 26 -3.80 -12.68 13.55
CA GLY A 26 -5.19 -12.44 13.90
C GLY A 26 -5.99 -11.99 12.70
N ALA A 27 -7.30 -12.08 12.85
CA ALA A 27 -8.26 -11.36 12.02
C ALA A 27 -7.83 -9.91 11.76
N LEU A 28 -8.08 -9.38 10.57
CA LEU A 28 -7.83 -7.97 10.23
C LEU A 28 -8.44 -7.02 11.27
N GLU A 29 -9.65 -7.34 11.74
CA GLU A 29 -10.32 -6.64 12.84
C GLU A 29 -9.45 -6.59 14.10
N SER A 30 -8.86 -7.72 14.51
CA SER A 30 -8.01 -7.80 15.70
C SER A 30 -6.67 -7.10 15.53
N ILE A 31 -6.11 -7.08 14.32
CA ILE A 31 -4.86 -6.36 14.06
C ILE A 31 -5.12 -4.85 14.17
N LEU A 32 -6.22 -4.38 13.57
CA LEU A 32 -6.59 -2.96 13.60
C LEU A 32 -7.07 -2.49 14.98
N SER A 33 -7.80 -3.31 15.74
CA SER A 33 -8.27 -2.94 17.08
C SER A 33 -7.12 -2.59 18.01
N ARG A 34 -5.97 -3.26 17.90
CA ARG A 34 -4.76 -3.00 18.71
C ARG A 34 -4.09 -1.66 18.41
N VAL A 35 -4.29 -1.09 17.22
CA VAL A 35 -3.66 0.20 16.84
C VAL A 35 -4.62 1.38 16.93
N LEU A 36 -5.93 1.12 16.97
CA LEU A 36 -7.00 2.11 17.06
C LEU A 36 -7.33 2.49 18.51
N PRO A 37 -7.72 3.76 18.78
CA PRO A 37 -8.01 4.25 20.13
C PRO A 37 -9.04 3.42 20.90
N ALA A 38 -8.76 3.17 22.18
CA ALA A 38 -9.62 2.43 23.08
C ALA A 38 -11.04 3.01 23.14
N ASN A 39 -12.06 2.14 23.14
CA ASN A 39 -13.48 2.46 23.29
C ASN A 39 -14.07 3.34 22.17
N LYS A 40 -13.40 3.41 21.01
CA LYS A 40 -13.91 4.09 19.81
C LYS A 40 -14.28 3.07 18.74
N ASN A 41 -15.33 3.38 17.99
CA ASN A 41 -15.85 2.52 16.93
C ASN A 41 -15.33 3.01 15.57
N PHE A 42 -14.92 2.06 14.76
CA PHE A 42 -14.40 2.27 13.42
C PHE A 42 -15.05 1.28 12.47
N GLU A 43 -15.10 1.66 11.20
CA GLU A 43 -15.63 0.82 10.14
C GLU A 43 -14.66 0.79 8.98
N LEU A 44 -14.33 -0.41 8.53
CA LEU A 44 -13.38 -0.64 7.45
C LEU A 44 -14.10 -1.21 6.22
N LEU A 45 -13.93 -0.53 5.09
CA LEU A 45 -14.12 -1.09 3.77
C LEU A 45 -12.81 -1.77 3.35
N HIS A 46 -12.86 -3.07 3.02
CA HIS A 46 -11.76 -3.76 2.34
C HIS A 46 -12.31 -4.42 1.07
N LEU A 47 -12.08 -3.76 -0.07
CA LEU A 47 -12.41 -4.27 -1.40
C LEU A 47 -11.23 -5.04 -2.00
N GLN A 48 -11.52 -6.16 -2.65
CA GLN A 48 -10.58 -6.88 -3.49
C GLN A 48 -11.15 -7.04 -4.91
N SER A 49 -10.35 -6.70 -5.92
CA SER A 49 -10.72 -6.99 -7.31
C SER A 49 -10.62 -8.50 -7.59
N PRO A 50 -11.37 -9.06 -8.55
CA PRO A 50 -11.19 -10.45 -8.93
C PRO A 50 -9.74 -10.67 -9.43
N PRO A 51 -9.03 -11.71 -8.95
CA PRO A 51 -7.72 -12.04 -9.46
C PRO A 51 -7.77 -12.27 -10.96
N LYS A 52 -6.89 -11.62 -11.70
CA LYS A 52 -6.89 -11.67 -13.15
C LYS A 52 -5.46 -11.80 -13.66
N GLU A 53 -5.25 -12.65 -14.65
CA GLU A 53 -4.00 -12.67 -15.39
C GLU A 53 -3.74 -11.28 -16.00
N SER A 54 -2.47 -10.91 -16.08
CA SER A 54 -2.00 -9.62 -16.54
C SER A 54 -0.71 -9.83 -17.34
N HIS A 55 -0.36 -8.81 -18.12
CA HIS A 55 1.00 -8.70 -18.65
C HIS A 55 2.01 -8.63 -17.51
N SER A 56 3.24 -9.06 -17.81
CA SER A 56 4.38 -8.90 -16.92
C SER A 56 4.57 -7.43 -16.53
N ILE A 57 5.00 -7.19 -15.29
CA ILE A 57 5.37 -5.85 -14.82
C ILE A 57 6.69 -5.37 -15.43
N PHE A 58 7.54 -6.30 -15.87
CA PHE A 58 8.75 -6.01 -16.65
C PHE A 58 8.48 -6.28 -18.13
N VAL A 59 9.13 -5.52 -19.02
CA VAL A 59 9.09 -5.81 -20.45
C VAL A 59 9.81 -7.15 -20.69
N PRO A 60 9.13 -8.17 -21.27
CA PRO A 60 9.72 -9.49 -21.44
C PRO A 60 10.85 -9.47 -22.47
N GLN A 61 11.91 -10.22 -22.20
CA GLN A 61 12.97 -10.49 -23.16
C GLN A 61 12.68 -11.78 -23.94
N GLN A 62 13.23 -11.90 -25.17
CA GLN A 62 13.01 -13.08 -26.02
C GLN A 62 13.51 -14.40 -25.38
N SER A 63 14.45 -14.32 -24.44
CA SER A 63 15.01 -15.45 -23.69
C SER A 63 14.22 -15.85 -22.44
N ASP A 64 13.15 -15.11 -22.09
CA ASP A 64 12.43 -15.36 -20.85
C ASP A 64 11.52 -16.59 -20.94
N TYR A 65 11.60 -17.44 -19.91
CA TYR A 65 10.69 -18.56 -19.75
C TYR A 65 9.24 -18.08 -19.57
N PRO A 66 8.26 -18.84 -20.07
CA PRO A 66 6.85 -18.46 -19.94
C PRO A 66 6.45 -18.37 -18.47
N GLN A 67 6.02 -17.18 -18.06
CA GLN A 67 5.50 -16.91 -16.72
C GLN A 67 4.11 -16.31 -16.81
N THR A 68 3.24 -16.70 -15.88
CA THR A 68 1.93 -16.07 -15.73
C THR A 68 2.00 -15.08 -14.58
N VAL A 69 1.55 -13.85 -14.81
CA VAL A 69 1.42 -12.84 -13.76
C VAL A 69 -0.05 -12.65 -13.44
N VAL A 70 -0.40 -12.79 -12.17
CA VAL A 70 -1.76 -12.52 -11.66
C VAL A 70 -1.75 -11.20 -10.94
N LYS A 71 -2.64 -10.29 -11.32
CA LYS A 71 -2.81 -8.97 -10.72
C LYS A 71 -4.10 -8.94 -9.90
N VAL A 72 -3.98 -8.42 -8.68
CA VAL A 72 -5.08 -8.17 -7.76
C VAL A 72 -4.95 -6.74 -7.25
N GLN A 73 -6.07 -6.04 -7.08
CA GLN A 73 -6.11 -4.74 -6.44
C GLN A 73 -6.85 -4.84 -5.10
N HIS A 74 -6.24 -4.27 -4.07
CA HIS A 74 -6.86 -4.03 -2.77
C HIS A 74 -7.13 -2.54 -2.62
N PHE A 75 -8.31 -2.21 -2.10
CA PHE A 75 -8.64 -0.84 -1.74
C PHE A 75 -9.29 -0.83 -0.36
N PHE A 76 -8.72 -0.01 0.52
CA PHE A 76 -9.16 0.17 1.88
C PHE A 76 -9.74 1.56 2.06
N GLY A 77 -10.84 1.65 2.81
CA GLY A 77 -11.40 2.91 3.30
C GLY A 77 -11.75 2.75 4.77
N LEU A 78 -11.19 3.60 5.63
CA LEU A 78 -11.45 3.60 7.07
C LEU A 78 -12.33 4.79 7.42
N GLY A 79 -13.38 4.52 8.18
CA GLY A 79 -14.31 5.51 8.68
C GLY A 79 -14.54 5.44 10.18
N THR A 80 -15.03 6.55 10.73
CA THR A 80 -15.50 6.68 12.12
C THR A 80 -16.56 7.78 12.16
N ASN A 81 -17.53 7.66 13.07
CA ASN A 81 -18.64 8.61 13.19
C ASN A 81 -19.28 8.94 11.83
N GLU A 82 -19.53 7.90 11.02
CA GLU A 82 -20.15 8.00 9.70
C GLU A 82 -19.38 8.84 8.66
N LYS A 83 -18.07 9.03 8.85
CA LYS A 83 -17.18 9.71 7.90
C LYS A 83 -16.05 8.80 7.46
N ILE A 84 -15.84 8.66 6.14
CA ILE A 84 -14.59 8.08 5.63
C ILE A 84 -13.48 9.13 5.78
N PHE A 85 -12.33 8.75 6.33
CA PHE A 85 -11.24 9.71 6.59
C PHE A 85 -9.86 9.27 6.10
N TYR A 86 -9.66 7.97 5.83
CA TYR A 86 -8.39 7.42 5.37
C TYR A 86 -8.63 6.36 4.31
N SER A 87 -7.77 6.32 3.29
CA SER A 87 -7.81 5.29 2.25
C SER A 87 -6.41 4.81 1.86
N LEU A 88 -6.32 3.53 1.47
CA LEU A 88 -5.09 2.90 1.01
C LEU A 88 -5.37 2.05 -0.23
N GLU A 89 -4.61 2.26 -1.29
CA GLU A 89 -4.66 1.52 -2.54
C GLU A 89 -3.39 0.70 -2.73
N LEU A 90 -3.55 -0.61 -2.87
CA LEU A 90 -2.47 -1.56 -3.07
C LEU A 90 -2.74 -2.43 -4.30
N PHE A 91 -1.68 -2.84 -4.97
CA PHE A 91 -1.73 -3.88 -5.99
C PHE A 91 -0.85 -5.06 -5.56
N VAL A 92 -1.38 -6.27 -5.67
CA VAL A 92 -0.65 -7.51 -5.45
C VAL A 92 -0.44 -8.17 -6.81
N TYR A 93 0.80 -8.49 -7.11
CA TYR A 93 1.22 -9.22 -8.30
C TYR A 93 1.78 -10.57 -7.86
N LEU A 94 1.29 -11.66 -8.44
CA LEU A 94 1.83 -13.00 -8.21
C LEU A 94 2.47 -13.49 -9.49
N THR A 95 3.74 -13.86 -9.41
CA THR A 95 4.45 -14.48 -10.53
C THR A 95 4.38 -15.99 -10.36
N VAL A 96 3.87 -16.66 -11.39
CA VAL A 96 3.64 -18.10 -11.41
C VAL A 96 4.50 -18.72 -12.49
N LYS A 97 5.39 -19.63 -12.08
CA LYS A 97 6.30 -20.39 -12.95
C LYS A 97 6.07 -21.87 -12.72
N CYS A 98 6.00 -22.67 -13.78
CA CYS A 98 5.78 -24.12 -13.69
C CYS A 98 4.60 -24.49 -12.77
N SER A 99 3.48 -23.75 -12.88
CA SER A 99 2.26 -23.92 -12.06
C SER A 99 2.43 -23.72 -10.55
N ARG A 100 3.52 -23.07 -10.13
CA ARG A 100 3.80 -22.68 -8.74
C ARG A 100 3.91 -21.17 -8.60
N ALA A 101 3.31 -20.61 -7.55
CA ALA A 101 3.55 -19.22 -7.17
C ALA A 101 4.98 -19.08 -6.63
N THR A 102 5.83 -18.33 -7.33
CA THR A 102 7.25 -18.15 -6.95
C THR A 102 7.52 -16.78 -6.32
N GLU A 103 6.67 -15.79 -6.59
CA GLU A 103 6.85 -14.43 -6.08
C GLU A 103 5.49 -13.78 -5.80
N LYS A 104 5.41 -13.02 -4.71
CA LYS A 104 4.32 -12.09 -4.41
C LYS A 104 4.90 -10.69 -4.24
N LEU A 105 4.57 -9.78 -5.15
CA LEU A 105 4.94 -8.37 -5.07
C LEU A 105 3.75 -7.54 -4.61
N VAL A 106 3.94 -6.77 -3.53
CA VAL A 106 2.98 -5.79 -3.02
C VAL A 106 3.44 -4.40 -3.45
N PHE A 107 2.73 -3.79 -4.39
CA PHE A 107 2.93 -2.41 -4.79
C PHE A 107 1.98 -1.50 -4.00
N VAL A 108 2.56 -0.61 -3.20
CA VAL A 108 1.80 0.44 -2.49
C VAL A 108 1.63 1.61 -3.46
N SER A 109 0.40 1.79 -3.95
CA SER A 109 0.12 2.80 -4.97
C SER A 109 -0.16 4.17 -4.36
N LYS A 110 -1.14 4.26 -3.46
CA LYS A 110 -1.60 5.54 -2.89
C LYS A 110 -2.05 5.33 -1.45
N ALA A 111 -1.71 6.26 -0.56
CA ALA A 111 -2.30 6.38 0.77
C ALA A 111 -2.66 7.84 0.97
N ASP A 112 -3.85 8.11 1.49
CA ASP A 112 -4.33 9.48 1.65
C ASP A 112 -5.24 9.61 2.88
N THR A 113 -5.38 10.85 3.35
CA THR A 113 -6.34 11.25 4.38
C THR A 113 -7.06 12.51 3.95
N ASN A 114 -8.26 12.76 4.46
CA ASN A 114 -8.98 14.01 4.14
C ASN A 114 -9.08 14.99 5.31
N GLY A 115 -8.55 14.65 6.49
CA GLY A 115 -8.59 15.51 7.69
C GLY A 115 -9.93 15.51 8.44
N TYR A 116 -10.93 14.71 8.04
CA TYR A 116 -12.22 14.61 8.71
C TYR A 116 -12.30 13.46 9.72
N CYS A 117 -11.33 13.40 10.63
CA CYS A 117 -11.32 12.47 11.76
C CYS A 117 -11.25 13.24 13.08
N ASP A 118 -12.26 13.07 13.92
CA ASP A 118 -12.33 13.77 15.22
C ASP A 118 -11.47 13.07 16.30
N GLU A 119 -11.08 11.82 16.04
CA GLU A 119 -10.27 11.01 16.93
C GLU A 119 -8.77 11.16 16.61
N ARG A 120 -7.93 11.20 17.65
CA ARG A 120 -6.48 11.20 17.46
C ARG A 120 -5.98 9.79 17.16
N ILE A 121 -5.62 9.54 15.90
CA ILE A 121 -5.24 8.21 15.41
C ILE A 121 -3.84 8.27 14.80
N SER A 122 -3.05 7.23 15.03
CA SER A 122 -1.81 7.01 14.29
C SER A 122 -2.12 6.37 12.94
N VAL A 123 -2.33 7.19 11.91
CA VAL A 123 -2.49 6.71 10.51
C VAL A 123 -1.30 5.86 10.08
N LYS A 124 -0.11 6.15 10.62
CA LYS A 124 1.09 5.31 10.44
C LYS A 124 0.86 3.88 10.91
N ASP A 125 0.40 3.69 12.14
CA ASP A 125 0.21 2.36 12.70
C ASP A 125 -0.96 1.62 12.04
N VAL A 126 -2.01 2.34 11.63
CA VAL A 126 -3.11 1.79 10.80
C VAL A 126 -2.56 1.28 9.46
N THR A 127 -1.75 2.10 8.77
CA THR A 127 -1.14 1.70 7.48
C THR A 127 -0.21 0.52 7.67
N THR A 128 0.61 0.53 8.74
CA THR A 128 1.45 -0.62 9.09
C THR A 128 0.60 -1.87 9.28
N ALA A 129 -0.47 -1.81 10.07
CA ALA A 129 -1.37 -2.94 10.31
C ALA A 129 -1.99 -3.51 9.02
N ILE A 130 -2.47 -2.65 8.11
CA ILE A 130 -3.07 -3.10 6.84
C ILE A 130 -2.02 -3.73 5.92
N LEU A 131 -0.85 -3.11 5.82
CA LEU A 131 0.22 -3.63 4.95
C LEU A 131 0.82 -4.93 5.51
N ASP A 132 0.99 -5.01 6.83
CA ASP A 132 1.38 -6.22 7.58
C ASP A 132 0.42 -7.39 7.27
N TYR A 133 -0.89 -7.14 7.32
CA TYR A 133 -1.91 -8.10 6.91
C TYR A 133 -1.76 -8.54 5.44
N ILE A 134 -1.62 -7.62 4.47
CA ILE A 134 -1.48 -8.00 3.05
C ILE A 134 -0.18 -8.76 2.76
N VAL A 135 0.91 -8.37 3.41
CA VAL A 135 2.23 -9.04 3.30
C VAL A 135 2.18 -10.46 3.85
N THR A 136 1.38 -10.72 4.88
CA THR A 136 1.27 -12.04 5.52
C THR A 136 0.16 -12.93 4.94
N LEU A 137 -0.71 -12.41 4.07
CA LEU A 137 -1.69 -13.23 3.34
C LEU A 137 -1.02 -14.28 2.45
N ASP A 138 -1.56 -15.50 2.47
CA ASP A 138 -1.08 -16.60 1.64
C ASP A 138 -1.23 -16.27 0.15
N PRO A 139 -0.15 -16.41 -0.66
CA PRO A 139 -0.25 -16.30 -2.11
C PRO A 139 -1.39 -17.13 -2.73
N LEU A 140 -1.70 -18.30 -2.18
CA LEU A 140 -2.73 -19.21 -2.70
C LEU A 140 -4.15 -18.66 -2.60
N HIS A 141 -4.43 -17.75 -1.65
CA HIS A 141 -5.73 -17.06 -1.52
C HIS A 141 -6.16 -16.41 -2.84
N TYR A 142 -5.20 -15.85 -3.58
CA TYR A 142 -5.44 -15.17 -4.84
C TYR A 142 -5.56 -16.09 -6.05
N LEU A 143 -5.17 -17.35 -5.90
CA LEU A 143 -4.87 -18.26 -7.00
C LEU A 143 -5.89 -19.37 -7.20
N SER A 144 -6.86 -19.50 -6.29
CA SER A 144 -7.98 -20.45 -6.40
C SER A 144 -8.90 -20.18 -7.59
N LYS A 145 -9.10 -18.91 -7.97
CA LYS A 145 -10.04 -18.51 -9.03
C LYS A 145 -9.53 -17.32 -9.83
N VAL A 146 -8.55 -17.56 -10.70
CA VAL A 146 -7.93 -16.53 -11.54
C VAL A 146 -8.66 -16.39 -12.87
N VAL A 147 -9.09 -15.18 -13.22
CA VAL A 147 -9.68 -14.87 -14.53
C VAL A 147 -8.57 -14.85 -15.60
N LYS A 148 -8.67 -15.70 -16.63
CA LYS A 148 -7.68 -15.76 -17.71
C LYS A 148 -7.66 -14.49 -18.57
N VAL A 149 -6.49 -14.11 -19.07
CA VAL A 149 -6.41 -13.13 -20.17
C VAL A 149 -6.89 -13.87 -21.41
N SER A 150 -7.99 -13.39 -21.98
CA SER A 150 -8.60 -13.91 -23.21
C SER A 150 -7.56 -14.09 -24.33
N GLY A 151 -7.05 -15.32 -24.48
CA GLY A 151 -6.11 -15.73 -25.54
C GLY A 151 -6.63 -16.88 -26.39
N SER A 152 -7.68 -17.58 -25.95
CA SER A 152 -8.45 -18.47 -26.81
C SER A 152 -9.66 -17.71 -27.32
N SER A 153 -9.78 -17.61 -28.66
CA SER A 153 -11.05 -17.29 -29.30
C SER A 153 -12.16 -18.01 -28.55
N PRO A 154 -13.26 -17.35 -28.16
CA PRO A 154 -14.41 -18.11 -27.72
C PRO A 154 -14.70 -19.07 -28.87
N GLU A 155 -14.65 -20.38 -28.59
CA GLU A 155 -15.29 -21.35 -29.47
C GLU A 155 -16.59 -20.72 -29.93
N VAL A 156 -16.83 -20.73 -31.24
CA VAL A 156 -17.95 -20.05 -31.88
C VAL A 156 -19.24 -20.56 -31.24
N GLY A 157 -19.65 -19.88 -30.18
CA GLY A 157 -20.46 -20.48 -29.15
C GLY A 157 -21.59 -19.55 -28.79
N THR A 158 -22.66 -20.15 -28.29
CA THR A 158 -23.92 -19.53 -27.87
C THR A 158 -23.77 -18.58 -26.67
N PHE A 159 -22.55 -18.14 -26.32
CA PHE A 159 -22.26 -17.30 -25.16
C PHE A 159 -22.29 -15.81 -25.51
N ILE A 160 -22.85 -15.01 -24.59
CA ILE A 160 -22.72 -13.55 -24.63
C ILE A 160 -21.41 -13.18 -23.96
N THR A 161 -20.51 -12.59 -24.73
CA THR A 161 -19.17 -12.15 -24.30
C THR A 161 -19.02 -10.65 -24.51
N ARG A 162 -17.91 -10.05 -24.04
CA ARG A 162 -17.61 -8.64 -24.28
C ARG A 162 -17.49 -8.25 -25.77
N HIS A 163 -17.25 -9.22 -26.65
CA HIS A 163 -17.16 -9.01 -28.09
C HIS A 163 -18.50 -9.26 -28.81
N THR A 164 -19.54 -9.67 -28.08
CA THR A 164 -20.86 -9.92 -28.65
C THR A 164 -21.61 -8.62 -28.82
N THR A 165 -22.00 -8.30 -30.05
CA THR A 165 -22.83 -7.11 -30.33
C THR A 165 -24.21 -7.25 -29.70
N THR A 166 -24.86 -6.13 -29.38
CA THR A 166 -26.22 -6.10 -28.80
C THR A 166 -27.21 -6.90 -29.64
N ARG A 167 -27.16 -6.76 -30.97
CA ARG A 167 -28.02 -7.51 -31.90
C ARG A 167 -27.81 -9.02 -31.79
N ARG A 168 -26.55 -9.49 -31.73
CA ARG A 168 -26.23 -10.91 -31.57
C ARG A 168 -26.63 -11.41 -30.17
N ALA A 169 -26.40 -10.61 -29.13
CA ALA A 169 -26.79 -10.94 -27.77
C ALA A 169 -28.31 -11.15 -27.66
N LEU A 170 -29.11 -10.25 -28.23
CA LEU A 170 -30.58 -10.38 -28.24
C LEU A 170 -31.05 -11.64 -29.00
N ARG A 171 -30.41 -11.98 -30.13
CA ARG A 171 -30.71 -13.22 -30.87
C ARG A 171 -30.40 -14.47 -30.03
N ILE A 172 -29.26 -14.47 -29.33
CA ILE A 172 -28.88 -15.55 -28.43
C ILE A 172 -29.90 -15.67 -27.29
N LEU A 173 -30.33 -14.56 -26.69
CA LEU A 173 -31.33 -14.55 -25.61
C LEU A 173 -32.69 -15.07 -26.09
N LYS A 174 -33.14 -14.62 -27.27
CA LYS A 174 -34.38 -15.12 -27.88
C LYS A 174 -34.31 -16.63 -28.12
N ALA A 175 -33.23 -17.11 -28.73
CA ALA A 175 -33.06 -18.54 -28.97
C ALA A 175 -33.12 -19.35 -27.66
N ARG A 176 -32.45 -18.89 -26.59
CA ARG A 176 -32.49 -19.56 -25.27
C ARG A 176 -33.89 -19.58 -24.65
N HIS A 177 -34.60 -18.45 -24.75
CA HIS A 177 -35.98 -18.34 -24.27
C HIS A 177 -36.91 -19.30 -25.01
N ASP A 178 -36.83 -19.33 -26.34
CA ASP A 178 -37.65 -20.20 -27.20
C ASP A 178 -37.35 -21.68 -26.95
N SER A 179 -36.09 -22.02 -26.65
CA SER A 179 -35.68 -23.40 -26.31
C SER A 179 -36.03 -23.85 -24.89
N LYS A 180 -36.61 -23.00 -24.02
CA LYS A 180 -36.84 -23.26 -22.57
C LYS A 180 -35.64 -23.91 -21.86
N ASN A 181 -34.44 -23.62 -22.33
CA ASN A 181 -33.24 -24.29 -21.86
C ASN A 181 -32.77 -23.54 -20.62
N ASP A 182 -32.92 -24.15 -19.45
CA ASP A 182 -32.37 -23.60 -18.21
C ASP A 182 -30.85 -23.53 -18.35
N TYR A 183 -30.36 -22.30 -18.41
CA TYR A 183 -28.96 -22.04 -18.71
C TYR A 183 -28.07 -22.45 -17.53
N SER A 184 -27.29 -23.52 -17.71
CA SER A 184 -26.17 -23.85 -16.83
C SER A 184 -24.87 -23.34 -17.43
N THR A 185 -24.21 -22.41 -16.73
CA THR A 185 -22.86 -21.97 -17.07
C THR A 185 -21.85 -23.08 -16.79
N GLN A 186 -21.37 -23.77 -17.82
CA GLN A 186 -20.05 -24.43 -17.73
C GLN A 186 -18.96 -23.34 -17.80
N ASN A 187 -18.71 -22.69 -16.66
CA ASN A 187 -17.84 -21.51 -16.53
C ASN A 187 -16.40 -21.85 -16.14
N GLU A 188 -16.08 -23.12 -15.89
CA GLU A 188 -14.79 -23.55 -15.35
C GLU A 188 -13.62 -23.24 -16.29
N SER A 189 -13.83 -23.32 -17.61
CA SER A 189 -12.78 -23.07 -18.61
C SER A 189 -12.22 -21.64 -18.60
N ARG A 190 -12.96 -20.66 -18.07
CA ARG A 190 -12.54 -19.24 -18.00
C ARG A 190 -11.63 -18.92 -16.82
N PHE A 191 -11.61 -19.79 -15.82
CA PHE A 191 -10.79 -19.62 -14.65
C PHE A 191 -9.57 -20.54 -14.71
N ARG A 192 -8.51 -20.12 -14.06
CA ARG A 192 -7.34 -20.94 -13.77
C ARG A 192 -7.24 -21.08 -12.25
N CYS A 193 -7.11 -22.30 -11.79
CA CYS A 193 -6.76 -22.63 -10.41
C CYS A 193 -5.27 -22.96 -10.37
N ILE A 194 -4.54 -22.37 -9.42
CA ILE A 194 -3.15 -22.70 -9.13
C ILE A 194 -3.09 -23.07 -7.65
N GLU A 195 -2.77 -24.32 -7.38
CA GLU A 195 -2.94 -24.94 -6.06
C GLU A 195 -1.63 -25.06 -5.28
N SER A 196 -0.51 -24.62 -5.87
CA SER A 196 0.81 -24.77 -5.26
C SER A 196 1.61 -23.48 -5.31
N LYS A 197 2.39 -23.27 -4.25
CA LYS A 197 3.39 -22.22 -4.13
C LYS A 197 4.76 -22.87 -3.95
N ASP A 198 5.79 -22.17 -4.39
CA ASP A 198 7.16 -22.58 -4.14
C ASP A 198 7.45 -22.46 -2.63
N PRO A 199 8.07 -23.45 -1.97
CA PRO A 199 8.49 -23.32 -0.57
C PRO A 199 9.39 -22.11 -0.33
N ASP A 200 10.22 -21.75 -1.31
CA ASP A 200 11.17 -20.64 -1.26
C ASP A 200 10.65 -19.40 -2.03
N TRP A 201 9.33 -19.20 -2.05
CA TRP A 201 8.74 -18.04 -2.71
C TRP A 201 9.21 -16.71 -2.08
N ASN A 202 9.43 -15.69 -2.92
CA ASN A 202 9.87 -14.37 -2.48
C ASN A 202 8.70 -13.40 -2.31
N CYS A 203 8.76 -12.57 -1.27
CA CYS A 203 7.88 -11.43 -1.09
C CYS A 203 8.62 -10.13 -1.44
N LYS A 204 8.03 -9.33 -2.32
CA LYS A 204 8.54 -8.01 -2.68
C LYS A 204 7.58 -6.92 -2.19
N ILE A 205 8.13 -5.78 -1.80
CA ILE A 205 7.37 -4.56 -1.54
C ILE A 205 7.97 -3.44 -2.38
N CYS A 206 7.14 -2.75 -3.16
CA CYS A 206 7.55 -1.60 -3.96
C CYS A 206 6.66 -0.42 -3.60
N LEU A 207 7.27 0.74 -3.39
CA LEU A 207 6.52 1.98 -3.29
C LEU A 207 7.33 3.17 -3.79
N PHE A 208 6.62 4.19 -4.21
CA PHE A 208 7.19 5.45 -4.67
C PHE A 208 6.65 6.57 -3.78
N THR A 209 7.53 7.28 -3.07
CA THR A 209 7.11 8.38 -2.19
C THR A 209 7.16 9.68 -2.97
N ARG A 210 5.99 10.30 -3.14
CA ARG A 210 5.86 11.67 -3.61
C ARG A 210 4.82 12.34 -2.73
N SER A 211 5.06 13.58 -2.34
CA SER A 211 4.06 14.37 -1.62
C SER A 211 3.23 15.14 -2.64
N GLU A 212 1.92 15.05 -2.50
CA GLU A 212 0.94 15.85 -3.24
C GLU A 212 -0.18 16.28 -2.29
N PRO A 213 -0.89 17.38 -2.60
CA PRO A 213 -2.01 17.83 -1.77
C PRO A 213 -3.12 16.79 -1.60
N GLN A 214 -3.34 15.95 -2.62
CA GLN A 214 -4.34 14.88 -2.62
C GLN A 214 -4.00 13.77 -3.62
N TYR A 215 -4.43 12.55 -3.28
CA TYR A 215 -4.31 11.35 -4.13
C TYR A 215 -5.63 10.63 -4.31
N LEU A 216 -6.39 10.44 -3.23
CA LEU A 216 -7.63 9.64 -3.20
C LEU A 216 -8.85 10.45 -2.75
N PHE A 217 -8.64 11.63 -2.16
CA PHE A 217 -9.70 12.49 -1.66
C PHE A 217 -9.66 13.84 -2.37
N SER A 218 -10.45 14.00 -3.43
CA SER A 218 -10.47 15.20 -4.26
C SER A 218 -10.85 16.43 -3.44
N GLU A 219 -10.19 17.55 -3.69
CA GLU A 219 -10.34 18.84 -2.99
C GLU A 219 -10.07 18.84 -1.48
N SER A 220 -9.60 17.72 -0.91
CA SER A 220 -9.33 17.62 0.53
C SER A 220 -8.20 18.52 1.02
N SER A 221 -7.36 19.06 0.14
CA SER A 221 -6.35 20.06 0.51
C SER A 221 -6.95 21.39 0.97
N HIS A 222 -8.22 21.67 0.63
CA HIS A 222 -8.93 22.86 1.13
C HIS A 222 -9.33 22.73 2.60
N ASN A 223 -9.37 21.51 3.15
CA ASN A 223 -9.64 21.30 4.57
C ASN A 223 -8.40 21.68 5.40
N PRO A 224 -8.44 22.73 6.24
CA PRO A 224 -7.30 23.13 7.06
C PRO A 224 -6.90 22.09 8.11
N LYS A 225 -7.77 21.12 8.41
CA LYS A 225 -7.45 20.00 9.32
C LYS A 225 -6.64 18.90 8.64
N LYS A 226 -6.53 18.90 7.30
CA LYS A 226 -5.68 17.95 6.58
C LYS A 226 -4.22 18.36 6.74
N HIS A 227 -3.43 17.47 7.33
CA HIS A 227 -1.99 17.67 7.45
C HIS A 227 -1.26 17.03 6.26
N ILE A 228 -0.71 17.86 5.38
CA ILE A 228 0.06 17.42 4.21
C ILE A 228 1.53 17.33 4.60
N LEU A 229 2.12 16.13 4.53
CA LEU A 229 3.53 15.92 4.83
C LEU A 229 4.42 16.49 3.73
N SER A 230 5.58 17.06 4.09
CA SER A 230 6.62 17.35 3.10
C SER A 230 7.18 16.04 2.50
N GLY A 231 7.88 16.13 1.36
CA GLY A 231 8.48 14.95 0.73
C GLY A 231 9.41 14.17 1.68
N GLU A 232 10.23 14.89 2.45
CA GLU A 232 11.13 14.30 3.45
C GLU A 232 10.37 13.64 4.61
N GLN A 233 9.35 14.33 5.15
CA GLN A 233 8.52 13.77 6.22
C GLN A 233 7.76 12.52 5.75
N LEU A 234 7.29 12.51 4.51
CA LEU A 234 6.61 11.37 3.90
C LEU A 234 7.56 10.19 3.69
N LEU A 235 8.79 10.44 3.24
CA LEU A 235 9.86 9.43 3.14
C LEU A 235 10.11 8.78 4.51
N LEU A 236 10.39 9.58 5.54
CA LEU A 236 10.64 9.07 6.89
C LEU A 236 9.44 8.30 7.46
N TRP A 237 8.22 8.76 7.14
CA TRP A 237 6.99 8.08 7.53
C TRP A 237 6.91 6.68 6.90
N TRP A 238 7.17 6.54 5.59
CA TRP A 238 7.14 5.26 4.89
C TRP A 238 8.30 4.34 5.29
N LEU A 239 9.51 4.86 5.49
CA LEU A 239 10.63 4.08 6.04
C LEU A 239 10.22 3.48 7.40
N SER A 240 9.60 4.27 8.28
CA SER A 240 9.12 3.78 9.57
C SER A 240 8.03 2.71 9.45
N VAL A 241 7.17 2.77 8.43
CA VAL A 241 6.14 1.73 8.17
C VAL A 241 6.80 0.44 7.67
N ILE A 242 7.64 0.54 6.64
CA ILE A 242 8.27 -0.63 6.01
C ILE A 242 9.26 -1.29 6.98
N ASP A 243 10.07 -0.52 7.69
CA ASP A 243 11.04 -1.05 8.66
C ASP A 243 10.37 -1.89 9.77
N LYS A 244 9.20 -1.47 10.26
CA LYS A 244 8.42 -2.26 11.22
C LYS A 244 7.98 -3.62 10.66
N ILE A 245 7.61 -3.67 9.37
CA ILE A 245 7.18 -4.90 8.70
C ILE A 245 8.40 -5.80 8.47
N LEU A 246 9.52 -5.22 8.02
CA LEU A 246 10.77 -5.93 7.81
C LEU A 246 11.25 -6.63 9.09
N VAL A 247 11.26 -5.92 10.22
CA VAL A 247 11.72 -6.48 11.50
C VAL A 247 10.84 -7.63 11.99
N ARG A 248 9.54 -7.61 11.67
CA ARG A 248 8.59 -8.65 12.11
C ARG A 248 8.66 -9.90 11.24
N HIS A 249 8.63 -9.70 9.93
CA HIS A 249 8.26 -10.76 8.99
C HIS A 249 9.38 -11.21 8.08
N PHE A 250 10.43 -10.41 7.88
CA PHE A 250 11.44 -10.69 6.87
C PHE A 250 12.71 -11.27 7.49
N ASP A 251 13.33 -12.22 6.79
CA ASP A 251 14.60 -12.81 7.22
C ASP A 251 15.79 -11.85 6.98
N ARG A 252 16.96 -12.21 7.50
CA ARG A 252 18.20 -11.40 7.34
C ARG A 252 18.78 -11.43 5.93
N SER A 253 18.32 -12.31 5.05
CA SER A 253 18.75 -12.38 3.65
C SER A 253 18.06 -11.35 2.76
N THR A 254 17.01 -10.71 3.30
CA THR A 254 16.23 -9.66 2.64
C THR A 254 17.09 -8.49 2.16
N LYS A 255 16.80 -8.04 0.94
CA LYS A 255 17.33 -6.81 0.34
C LYS A 255 16.29 -5.70 0.53
N ALA A 256 16.54 -4.75 1.42
CA ALA A 256 15.75 -3.53 1.55
C ALA A 256 16.54 -2.34 1.02
N THR A 257 15.95 -1.55 0.12
CA THR A 257 16.66 -0.48 -0.59
C THR A 257 15.90 0.83 -0.60
N LEU A 258 16.66 1.92 -0.64
CA LEU A 258 16.15 3.28 -0.84
C LEU A 258 16.93 3.96 -1.97
N GLN A 259 16.20 4.42 -2.98
CA GLN A 259 16.72 5.25 -4.06
C GLN A 259 16.06 6.62 -3.99
N ILE A 260 16.86 7.69 -3.89
CA ILE A 260 16.39 9.07 -4.01
C ILE A 260 17.02 9.62 -5.30
N PRO A 261 16.28 9.71 -6.41
CA PRO A 261 16.82 10.25 -7.65
C PRO A 261 17.46 11.64 -7.44
N GLY A 262 18.63 11.84 -8.03
CA GLY A 262 19.39 13.10 -7.93
C GLY A 262 20.06 13.40 -6.59
N GLU A 263 19.94 12.54 -5.57
CA GLU A 263 20.58 12.73 -4.27
C GLU A 263 21.84 11.85 -4.15
N GLU A 264 22.85 12.32 -3.43
CA GLU A 264 24.04 11.52 -3.17
C GLU A 264 23.78 10.34 -2.22
N ASP A 265 24.46 9.22 -2.46
CA ASP A 265 24.41 8.02 -1.63
C ASP A 265 24.73 8.32 -0.15
N SER A 266 25.70 9.21 0.10
CA SER A 266 26.12 9.61 1.45
C SER A 266 24.98 10.25 2.26
N ARG A 267 24.13 11.04 1.60
CA ARG A 267 22.94 11.67 2.20
C ARG A 267 21.79 10.68 2.29
N THR A 268 21.61 9.84 1.28
CA THR A 268 20.59 8.77 1.30
C THR A 268 20.80 7.80 2.47
N LEU A 269 22.06 7.42 2.75
CA LEU A 269 22.43 6.57 3.89
C LEU A 269 22.02 7.16 5.24
N ARG A 270 21.98 8.49 5.39
CA ARG A 270 21.57 9.12 6.66
C ARG A 270 20.13 8.84 7.01
N TYR A 271 19.23 8.79 6.02
CA TYR A 271 17.82 8.42 6.26
C TYR A 271 17.68 6.99 6.78
N LEU A 272 18.58 6.09 6.36
CA LEU A 272 18.57 4.68 6.74
C LEU A 272 19.15 4.41 8.14
N SER A 273 19.94 5.34 8.68
CA SER A 273 20.63 5.17 9.97
C SER A 273 19.70 4.92 11.18
N SER A 274 18.46 5.40 11.09
CA SER A 274 17.45 5.25 12.15
C SER A 274 16.63 3.96 12.06
N ASN A 275 16.78 3.21 10.98
CA ASN A 275 16.03 1.99 10.73
C ASN A 275 16.60 0.83 11.56
N LYS A 276 15.70 -0.06 12.00
CA LYS A 276 16.05 -1.19 12.86
C LYS A 276 16.45 -2.43 12.08
N ALA A 277 15.94 -2.60 10.86
CA ALA A 277 16.33 -3.72 10.01
C ALA A 277 17.80 -3.56 9.56
N PRO A 278 18.67 -4.56 9.75
CA PRO A 278 20.11 -4.40 9.54
C PRO A 278 20.54 -4.43 8.06
N PHE A 279 19.61 -4.62 7.13
CA PHE A 279 19.89 -4.93 5.72
C PHE A 279 19.42 -3.86 4.73
N TRP A 280 19.11 -2.65 5.24
CA TRP A 280 18.87 -1.46 4.42
C TRP A 280 20.14 -1.03 3.67
N ARG A 281 20.00 -0.67 2.39
CA ARG A 281 21.09 -0.15 1.55
C ARG A 281 20.58 0.91 0.56
N VAL A 282 21.48 1.70 -0.01
CA VAL A 282 21.14 2.61 -1.11
C VAL A 282 20.94 1.82 -2.40
N GLY A 283 19.99 2.25 -3.23
CA GLY A 283 19.70 1.67 -4.54
C GLY A 283 18.26 1.17 -4.67
N ASP A 284 18.05 0.26 -5.60
CA ASP A 284 16.76 -0.35 -5.90
C ASP A 284 16.81 -1.90 -5.87
N ILE A 285 15.64 -2.53 -5.89
CA ILE A 285 15.50 -4.00 -5.95
C ILE A 285 15.34 -4.50 -7.39
N PHE A 286 15.44 -3.62 -8.38
CA PHE A 286 15.20 -4.00 -9.76
C PHE A 286 16.39 -4.76 -10.32
N SER A 287 16.10 -5.73 -11.19
CA SER A 287 17.11 -6.61 -11.75
C SER A 287 17.86 -5.88 -12.86
N GLY A 288 19.12 -5.58 -12.65
CA GLY A 288 20.01 -5.10 -13.69
C GLY A 288 21.31 -4.53 -13.14
N LYS A 289 22.38 -4.65 -13.92
CA LYS A 289 23.59 -3.86 -13.74
C LYS A 289 23.34 -2.44 -14.25
N SER A 290 24.10 -1.45 -13.79
CA SER A 290 23.99 -0.06 -14.27
C SER A 290 24.10 0.07 -15.79
N SER A 291 24.77 -0.87 -16.45
CA SER A 291 24.91 -0.96 -17.91
C SER A 291 23.67 -1.46 -18.66
N ASP A 292 22.71 -2.06 -17.95
CA ASP A 292 21.57 -2.72 -18.56
C ASP A 292 20.54 -1.69 -19.01
N LEU A 293 19.77 -2.05 -20.04
CA LEU A 293 18.74 -1.17 -20.59
C LEU A 293 17.58 -1.02 -19.59
N ALA A 294 17.21 0.22 -19.32
CA ALA A 294 16.18 0.52 -18.32
C ALA A 294 14.82 -0.11 -18.65
N VAL A 295 14.50 -0.24 -19.94
CA VAL A 295 13.23 -0.79 -20.43
C VAL A 295 12.95 -2.22 -19.96
N PHE A 296 13.98 -3.04 -19.76
CA PHE A 296 13.81 -4.43 -19.31
C PHE A 296 13.88 -4.59 -17.79
N ALA A 297 14.42 -3.58 -17.10
CA ALA A 297 14.72 -3.66 -15.67
C ALA A 297 13.73 -2.87 -14.81
N ILE A 298 13.13 -1.79 -15.31
CA ILE A 298 12.19 -0.97 -14.54
C ILE A 298 10.77 -1.56 -14.62
N PRO A 299 10.11 -1.83 -13.48
CA PRO A 299 8.74 -2.32 -13.48
C PRO A 299 7.74 -1.21 -13.79
N VAL A 300 6.75 -1.53 -14.61
CA VAL A 300 5.64 -0.64 -14.97
C VAL A 300 4.45 -0.90 -14.05
N PHE A 301 4.23 0.02 -13.11
CA PHE A 301 3.09 -0.01 -12.19
C PHE A 301 1.99 0.99 -12.61
N PRO A 302 0.73 0.79 -12.17
CA PRO A 302 -0.38 1.70 -12.48
C PRO A 302 -0.16 3.07 -11.84
N ASP A 303 -0.39 4.15 -12.61
CA ASP A 303 -0.24 5.54 -12.18
C ASP A 303 1.13 5.85 -11.52
N ASP A 304 2.19 5.16 -11.95
CA ASP A 304 3.52 5.28 -11.35
C ASP A 304 4.46 6.17 -12.19
N PRO A 305 5.25 7.06 -11.56
CA PRO A 305 6.18 7.96 -12.25
C PRO A 305 7.22 7.25 -13.12
N LYS A 306 7.73 6.09 -12.67
CA LYS A 306 8.73 5.32 -13.41
C LYS A 306 8.12 4.72 -14.67
N GLY A 307 6.91 4.19 -14.56
CA GLY A 307 6.15 3.65 -15.69
C GLY A 307 5.88 4.72 -16.75
N ARG A 308 5.41 5.91 -16.33
CA ARG A 308 5.15 7.04 -17.24
C ARG A 308 6.41 7.53 -17.95
N PHE A 309 7.51 7.68 -17.23
CA PHE A 309 8.77 8.07 -17.86
C PHE A 309 9.31 7.00 -18.81
N LEU A 310 9.11 5.71 -18.49
CA LEU A 310 9.49 4.63 -19.38
C LEU A 310 8.66 4.62 -20.67
N GLU A 311 7.35 4.90 -20.58
CA GLU A 311 6.48 5.10 -21.74
C GLU A 311 6.98 6.24 -22.63
N GLN A 312 7.36 7.38 -22.04
CA GLN A 312 7.95 8.50 -22.75
C GLN A 312 9.25 8.11 -23.49
N ILE A 313 10.16 7.38 -22.83
CA ILE A 313 11.40 6.89 -23.46
C ILE A 313 11.10 6.00 -24.68
N VAL A 314 10.04 5.18 -24.61
CA VAL A 314 9.60 4.33 -25.72
C VAL A 314 9.02 5.18 -26.86
N GLU A 315 8.18 6.16 -26.54
CA GLU A 315 7.61 7.10 -27.53
C GLU A 315 8.69 7.93 -28.25
N GLU A 316 9.74 8.32 -27.53
CA GLU A 316 10.91 9.04 -28.07
C GLU A 316 11.90 8.11 -28.81
N ASN A 317 11.59 6.82 -28.96
CA ASN A 317 12.46 5.80 -29.58
C ASN A 317 13.84 5.65 -28.91
N ARG A 318 13.95 5.99 -27.63
CA ARG A 318 15.18 5.93 -26.81
C ARG A 318 15.28 4.65 -25.96
N ALA A 319 14.32 3.74 -26.07
CA ALA A 319 14.27 2.50 -25.27
C ALA A 319 15.51 1.59 -25.43
N LYS A 320 16.24 1.70 -26.54
CA LYS A 320 17.46 0.91 -26.81
C LYS A 320 18.75 1.61 -26.37
N THR A 321 18.68 2.86 -25.93
CA THR A 321 19.86 3.67 -25.60
C THR A 321 19.95 3.98 -24.11
N VAL A 322 18.80 4.21 -23.45
CA VAL A 322 18.77 4.60 -22.03
C VAL A 322 19.14 3.43 -21.12
N ARG A 323 20.26 3.59 -20.41
CA ARG A 323 20.72 2.65 -19.39
C ARG A 323 20.06 2.95 -18.05
N LEU A 324 20.16 2.02 -17.10
CA LEU A 324 19.62 2.20 -15.75
C LEU A 324 20.19 3.40 -14.99
N SER A 325 21.49 3.68 -15.12
CA SER A 325 22.11 4.89 -14.51
C SER A 325 21.52 6.18 -15.08
N ASP A 326 21.33 6.20 -16.39
CA ASP A 326 20.84 7.37 -17.13
C ASP A 326 19.37 7.56 -16.83
N PHE A 327 18.59 6.47 -16.72
CA PHE A 327 17.19 6.50 -16.34
C PHE A 327 16.97 7.22 -15.01
N TRP A 328 17.73 6.87 -13.95
CA TRP A 328 17.58 7.53 -12.66
C TRP A 328 17.98 9.00 -12.68
N THR A 329 18.98 9.35 -13.49
CA THR A 329 19.44 10.73 -13.66
C THR A 329 18.42 11.57 -14.43
N GLU A 330 17.86 11.03 -15.51
CA GLU A 330 16.86 11.72 -16.34
C GLU A 330 15.48 11.78 -15.67
N LEU A 331 15.12 10.76 -14.90
CA LEU A 331 13.88 10.72 -14.14
C LEU A 331 13.80 11.91 -13.19
N GLN A 332 14.92 12.30 -12.57
CA GLN A 332 15.02 13.48 -11.69
C GLN A 332 14.69 14.80 -12.40
N ILE A 333 14.87 14.88 -13.71
CA ILE A 333 14.65 16.11 -14.49
C ILE A 333 13.15 16.24 -14.88
N GLN A 334 12.38 15.16 -14.74
CA GLN A 334 10.97 15.15 -15.12
C GLN A 334 10.12 16.06 -14.22
N GLN A 335 9.00 16.57 -14.76
CA GLN A 335 8.08 17.48 -14.04
C GLN A 335 7.57 16.91 -12.70
N GLU A 336 7.62 15.59 -12.56
CA GLU A 336 7.23 14.86 -11.36
C GLU A 336 8.20 15.05 -10.18
N PHE A 337 9.41 15.54 -10.46
CA PHE A 337 10.50 15.79 -9.52
C PHE A 337 10.73 17.30 -9.43
N ARG A 338 9.73 18.01 -8.89
CA ARG A 338 9.83 19.46 -8.67
C ARG A 338 11.04 19.77 -7.77
N LEU A 339 11.82 20.76 -8.16
CA LEU A 339 12.92 21.28 -7.34
C LEU A 339 12.41 21.59 -5.92
N GLY A 340 13.03 20.98 -4.91
CA GLY A 340 12.69 21.17 -3.49
C GLY A 340 11.75 20.13 -2.88
N CYS A 341 11.20 19.19 -3.65
CA CYS A 341 10.42 18.06 -3.10
C CYS A 341 11.24 16.77 -3.14
N THR A 342 11.50 16.17 -1.96
CA THR A 342 12.13 14.84 -1.90
C THR A 342 11.17 13.79 -2.44
N VAL A 343 11.64 13.06 -3.46
CA VAL A 343 10.94 11.94 -4.07
C VAL A 343 11.82 10.71 -3.95
N SER A 344 11.25 9.54 -3.65
CA SER A 344 12.05 8.34 -3.44
C SER A 344 11.35 7.06 -3.90
N VAL A 345 12.15 6.01 -4.07
CA VAL A 345 11.72 4.65 -4.36
C VAL A 345 12.21 3.75 -3.24
N ILE A 346 11.28 3.06 -2.59
CA ILE A 346 11.59 2.05 -1.58
C ILE A 346 11.27 0.69 -2.17
N GLY A 347 12.24 -0.22 -2.05
CA GLY A 347 12.15 -1.60 -2.53
C GLY A 347 12.50 -2.59 -1.43
N VAL A 348 11.75 -3.68 -1.35
CA VAL A 348 12.06 -4.85 -0.52
C VAL A 348 11.98 -6.09 -1.38
N ASP A 349 12.96 -6.97 -1.25
CA ASP A 349 12.98 -8.30 -1.86
C ASP A 349 13.56 -9.30 -0.86
N GLY A 350 12.74 -10.25 -0.39
CA GLY A 350 13.19 -11.24 0.59
C GLY A 350 12.13 -12.28 0.92
N ARG A 351 12.44 -13.13 1.89
CA ARG A 351 11.55 -14.21 2.32
C ARG A 351 10.86 -13.86 3.64
N ILE A 352 9.62 -14.32 3.76
CA ILE A 352 8.84 -14.20 5.00
C ILE A 352 9.18 -15.37 5.93
N THR A 353 9.45 -15.07 7.19
CA THR A 353 9.80 -16.05 8.23
C THR A 353 8.58 -16.72 8.86
N GLU A 354 7.45 -16.00 8.91
CA GLU A 354 6.21 -16.47 9.53
C GLU A 354 5.33 -17.26 8.55
N ASN A 355 4.47 -18.13 9.09
CA ASN A 355 3.48 -18.83 8.29
C ASN A 355 2.45 -17.83 7.76
N CYS A 356 2.15 -17.90 6.46
CA CYS A 356 1.03 -17.12 5.91
C CYS A 356 -0.32 -17.62 6.42
N PHE A 357 -1.34 -16.78 6.33
CA PHE A 357 -2.72 -17.15 6.66
C PHE A 357 -3.70 -16.81 5.53
N GLU A 358 -4.88 -17.41 5.59
CA GLU A 358 -6.01 -17.10 4.72
C GLU A 358 -6.96 -16.10 5.37
N PRO A 359 -7.52 -15.15 4.61
CA PRO A 359 -8.40 -14.15 5.16
C PRO A 359 -9.77 -14.74 5.52
N ARG A 360 -10.42 -14.21 6.55
CA ARG A 360 -11.78 -14.63 6.90
C ARG A 360 -12.78 -14.11 5.86
N SER A 361 -13.86 -14.85 5.64
CA SER A 361 -14.83 -14.55 4.57
C SER A 361 -15.54 -13.20 4.69
N ASN A 362 -15.59 -12.63 5.90
CA ASN A 362 -16.19 -11.33 6.20
C ASN A 362 -15.21 -10.15 6.14
N GLU A 363 -13.90 -10.41 6.12
CA GLU A 363 -12.87 -9.35 6.12
C GLU A 363 -12.68 -8.73 4.75
N VAL A 364 -12.88 -9.54 3.70
CA VAL A 364 -12.63 -9.12 2.31
C VAL A 364 -13.92 -9.15 1.50
N ILE A 365 -14.23 -8.03 0.85
CA ILE A 365 -15.32 -7.94 -0.11
C ILE A 365 -14.74 -8.20 -1.51
N LEU A 366 -14.80 -9.46 -1.93
CA LEU A 366 -14.40 -9.86 -3.28
C LEU A 366 -15.44 -9.39 -4.31
N MET A 367 -15.01 -8.53 -5.22
CA MET A 367 -15.90 -7.97 -6.24
C MET A 367 -16.03 -8.93 -7.44
N SER A 368 -17.26 -9.02 -7.98
CA SER A 368 -17.56 -9.91 -9.11
C SER A 368 -16.89 -9.49 -10.43
N SER A 369 -16.55 -8.21 -10.57
CA SER A 369 -15.92 -7.67 -11.76
C SER A 369 -15.10 -6.42 -11.45
N LYS A 370 -14.16 -6.09 -12.34
CA LYS A 370 -13.40 -4.84 -12.25
C LYS A 370 -14.29 -3.60 -12.32
N ARG A 371 -15.37 -3.65 -13.12
CA ARG A 371 -16.35 -2.55 -13.23
C ARG A 371 -17.08 -2.33 -11.91
N ALA A 372 -17.55 -3.41 -11.28
CA ALA A 372 -18.20 -3.33 -9.97
C ALA A 372 -17.22 -2.81 -8.91
N PHE A 373 -15.98 -3.30 -8.89
CA PHE A 373 -14.93 -2.79 -8.02
C PHE A 373 -14.72 -1.28 -8.17
N ASN A 374 -14.54 -0.80 -9.41
CA ASN A 374 -14.32 0.63 -9.67
C ASN A 374 -15.54 1.48 -9.29
N LYS A 375 -16.76 0.97 -9.46
CA LYS A 375 -17.99 1.66 -9.03
C LYS A 375 -18.05 1.85 -7.51
N VAL A 376 -17.68 0.84 -6.73
CA VAL A 376 -17.69 0.99 -5.27
C VAL A 376 -16.54 1.88 -4.81
N LYS A 377 -15.34 1.72 -5.41
CA LYS A 377 -14.19 2.61 -5.17
C LYS A 377 -14.52 4.08 -5.48
N SER A 378 -15.31 4.36 -6.52
CA SER A 378 -15.64 5.73 -6.91
C SER A 378 -16.52 6.47 -5.91
N TYR A 379 -17.23 5.79 -5.01
CA TYR A 379 -17.94 6.47 -3.91
C TYR A 379 -16.99 7.16 -2.92
N ILE A 380 -15.71 6.74 -2.89
CA ILE A 380 -14.68 7.44 -2.12
C ILE A 380 -13.92 8.40 -3.04
N VAL A 381 -13.34 7.88 -4.13
CA VAL A 381 -12.37 8.64 -4.93
C VAL A 381 -13.03 9.70 -5.82
N GLY A 382 -14.29 9.49 -6.20
CA GLY A 382 -15.04 10.42 -7.04
C GLY A 382 -15.73 11.55 -6.28
N GLU A 383 -15.66 11.54 -4.95
CA GLU A 383 -16.35 12.53 -4.10
C GLU A 383 -15.51 13.79 -3.86
N GLN A 384 -16.16 14.89 -3.48
CA GLN A 384 -15.52 16.17 -3.17
C GLN A 384 -15.36 16.34 -1.66
N TYR A 385 -14.15 16.67 -1.20
CA TYR A 385 -13.79 16.74 0.23
C TYR A 385 -13.28 18.14 0.64
N ASP A 386 -13.71 19.18 -0.07
CA ASP A 386 -13.56 20.56 0.36
C ASP A 386 -14.36 20.84 1.65
N THR A 387 -15.48 20.14 1.83
CA THR A 387 -16.30 20.15 3.05
C THR A 387 -16.44 18.77 3.69
N SER A 388 -16.92 18.72 4.94
CA SER A 388 -17.16 17.45 5.63
C SER A 388 -18.34 16.66 5.05
N GLU A 389 -19.19 17.28 4.24
CA GLU A 389 -20.36 16.63 3.63
C GLU A 389 -19.93 15.46 2.75
N GLY A 390 -18.91 15.63 1.91
CA GLY A 390 -18.41 14.54 1.06
C GLY A 390 -17.87 13.35 1.86
N ALA A 391 -17.33 13.56 3.06
CA ALA A 391 -16.92 12.46 3.93
C ALA A 391 -18.11 11.64 4.47
N TYR A 392 -19.24 12.31 4.75
CA TYR A 392 -20.50 11.67 5.13
C TYR A 392 -21.17 11.00 3.94
N GLU A 393 -21.21 11.65 2.78
CA GLU A 393 -21.80 11.10 1.56
C GLU A 393 -21.06 9.86 1.07
N ALA A 394 -19.72 9.89 1.07
CA ALA A 394 -18.91 8.72 0.74
C ALA A 394 -19.25 7.53 1.66
N TYR A 395 -19.39 7.77 2.97
CA TYR A 395 -19.78 6.74 3.93
C TYR A 395 -21.22 6.23 3.70
N ALA A 396 -22.19 7.14 3.56
CA ALA A 396 -23.61 6.79 3.38
C ALA A 396 -23.82 5.99 2.09
N ASN A 397 -23.23 6.45 0.98
CA ASN A 397 -23.30 5.77 -0.31
C ASN A 397 -22.70 4.36 -0.25
N LEU A 398 -21.57 4.19 0.45
CA LEU A 398 -20.97 2.87 0.66
C LEU A 398 -21.86 1.97 1.51
N ARG A 399 -22.32 2.45 2.67
CA ARG A 399 -23.19 1.70 3.58
C ARG A 399 -24.44 1.21 2.85
N ASP A 400 -25.11 2.11 2.14
CA ASP A 400 -26.38 1.83 1.47
C ASP A 400 -26.17 0.91 0.26
N PHE A 401 -25.11 1.11 -0.52
CA PHE A 401 -24.78 0.22 -1.64
C PHE A 401 -24.47 -1.20 -1.15
N LEU A 402 -23.64 -1.35 -0.12
CA LEU A 402 -23.27 -2.66 0.41
C LEU A 402 -24.49 -3.38 0.99
N HIS A 403 -25.35 -2.67 1.72
CA HIS A 403 -26.57 -3.24 2.28
C HIS A 403 -27.56 -3.66 1.18
N LEU A 404 -27.90 -2.75 0.26
CA LEU A 404 -28.95 -2.97 -0.75
C LEU A 404 -28.53 -3.91 -1.88
N ARG A 405 -27.26 -3.87 -2.31
CA ARG A 405 -26.79 -4.60 -3.50
C ARG A 405 -25.96 -5.83 -3.18
N MET A 406 -25.33 -5.87 -2.00
CA MET A 406 -24.41 -6.96 -1.65
C MET A 406 -24.82 -7.72 -0.39
N GLN A 407 -25.85 -7.27 0.34
CA GLN A 407 -26.23 -7.82 1.65
C GLN A 407 -25.03 -7.95 2.60
N ARG A 408 -24.14 -6.96 2.56
CA ARG A 408 -22.93 -6.88 3.39
C ARG A 408 -22.90 -5.55 4.14
N SER A 409 -22.11 -5.50 5.21
CA SER A 409 -21.78 -4.28 5.92
C SER A 409 -20.28 -4.03 5.87
N LEU A 410 -19.87 -2.83 6.25
CA LEU A 410 -18.47 -2.53 6.58
C LEU A 410 -18.02 -3.40 7.78
N LEU A 411 -16.72 -3.70 7.84
CA LEU A 411 -16.14 -4.43 8.95
C LEU A 411 -16.07 -3.50 10.17
N LYS A 412 -16.85 -3.80 11.20
CA LYS A 412 -16.89 -3.02 12.44
C LYS A 412 -15.71 -3.38 13.32
N ILE A 413 -15.02 -2.38 13.85
CA ILE A 413 -13.81 -2.54 14.66
C ILE A 413 -13.95 -1.67 15.91
N LYS A 414 -13.79 -2.26 17.08
CA LYS A 414 -13.69 -1.52 18.35
C LYS A 414 -12.22 -1.40 18.73
N GLY A 415 -11.72 -0.18 18.89
CA GLY A 415 -10.32 0.04 19.26
C GLY A 415 -10.02 -0.34 20.71
N CYS A 416 -8.77 -0.76 20.94
CA CYS A 416 -8.25 -1.26 22.21
C CYS A 416 -6.99 -0.52 22.67
N ARG A 417 -6.43 0.40 21.88
CA ARG A 417 -5.19 1.09 22.22
C ARG A 417 -5.44 2.20 23.24
N GLU A 418 -4.96 2.01 24.46
CA GLU A 418 -4.99 3.05 25.48
C GLU A 418 -4.12 4.24 25.07
N LYS A 419 -4.53 5.44 25.51
CA LYS A 419 -3.71 6.64 25.36
C LYS A 419 -2.47 6.46 26.23
N THR A 420 -1.30 6.32 25.62
CA THR A 420 -0.03 6.38 26.35
C THR A 420 0.05 7.73 27.07
N GLY A 421 0.07 7.71 28.41
CA GLY A 421 -0.06 8.89 29.29
C GLY A 421 1.08 9.91 29.24
N LEU A 422 1.87 9.96 28.17
CA LEU A 422 2.94 10.95 28.01
C LEU A 422 2.43 12.31 27.50
N ASP A 423 1.22 12.39 26.95
CA ASP A 423 0.62 13.64 26.47
C ASP A 423 -0.17 14.40 27.55
N SER A 424 -0.34 13.82 28.74
CA SER A 424 -1.07 14.44 29.85
C SER A 424 -0.23 15.44 30.65
N LYS A 425 1.09 15.56 30.40
CA LYS A 425 1.96 16.53 31.08
C LYS A 425 2.00 17.92 30.43
N ASN A 426 1.40 18.11 29.25
CA ASN A 426 1.38 19.40 28.55
C ASN A 426 0.04 20.15 28.61
N VAL A 427 -0.91 19.74 29.47
CA VAL A 427 -2.20 20.44 29.64
C VAL A 427 -2.37 21.03 31.06
N ALA A 428 -1.35 20.95 31.92
CA ALA A 428 -1.38 21.58 33.25
C ALA A 428 -0.16 22.48 33.48
N ALA A 429 0.01 23.49 32.64
CA ALA A 429 0.89 24.62 32.92
C ALA A 429 0.38 25.91 32.23
N THR A 430 -0.91 26.22 32.35
CA THR A 430 -1.37 27.61 32.27
C THR A 430 -0.99 28.30 33.56
N ARG A 431 0.27 28.73 33.67
CA ARG A 431 0.67 29.79 34.60
C ARG A 431 0.52 31.12 33.87
N ASP A 432 -0.27 31.97 34.50
CA ASP A 432 -0.41 33.39 34.23
C ASP A 432 0.96 34.03 33.94
N HIS A 433 1.16 34.48 32.70
CA HIS A 433 2.24 35.40 32.38
C HIS A 433 1.63 36.62 31.69
N SER A 434 1.53 37.70 32.47
CA SER A 434 1.28 39.05 31.97
C SER A 434 2.28 39.38 30.86
N ILE A 435 1.76 39.66 29.68
CA ILE A 435 2.54 40.09 28.51
C ILE A 435 3.17 41.46 28.83
N ARG A 436 4.50 41.52 28.97
CA ARG A 436 5.24 42.78 28.86
C ARG A 436 5.54 43.03 27.40
N SER A 437 4.81 43.98 26.80
CA SER A 437 5.08 44.54 25.50
C SER A 437 6.39 45.33 25.52
N LEU A 438 7.40 44.86 24.78
CA LEU A 438 8.62 45.61 24.49
C LEU A 438 8.33 46.57 23.31
N ASN A 439 8.12 47.85 23.61
CA ASN A 439 8.14 48.91 22.61
C ASN A 439 9.59 49.26 22.27
N THR A 440 10.00 49.01 21.03
CA THR A 440 11.20 49.57 20.43
C THR A 440 10.87 50.93 19.79
N LEU A 441 11.80 51.88 19.96
CA LEU A 441 11.87 53.22 19.35
C LEU A 441 11.12 54.37 20.06
N THR A 442 11.79 55.00 21.03
CA THR A 442 11.62 56.44 21.29
C THR A 442 12.96 57.08 21.67
N VAL A 443 13.37 58.07 20.88
CA VAL A 443 14.60 58.86 21.03
C VAL A 443 14.50 59.78 22.25
N ARG A 444 15.49 59.72 23.16
CA ARG A 444 15.55 60.58 24.35
C ARG A 444 15.95 62.01 23.98
N ARG A 445 15.05 62.98 24.17
CA ARG A 445 15.37 64.42 24.23
C ARG A 445 15.83 64.78 25.66
N LYS A 446 16.98 65.45 25.80
CA LYS A 446 17.48 65.99 27.08
C LYS A 446 16.67 67.23 27.49
N VAL A 447 16.23 67.30 28.75
CA VAL A 447 15.60 68.48 29.35
C VAL A 447 16.63 69.27 30.15
N LYS A 448 16.65 70.60 29.97
CA LYS A 448 17.51 71.58 30.66
C LYS A 448 17.06 71.77 32.12
N LYS A 449 18.01 71.95 33.04
CA LYS A 449 17.77 72.41 34.42
C LYS A 449 17.44 73.90 34.44
N PRO A 450 16.48 74.37 35.25
CA PRO A 450 16.44 75.76 35.68
C PRO A 450 17.23 75.95 36.98
N ILE A 451 17.58 77.22 37.19
CA ILE A 451 18.53 77.82 38.13
C ILE A 451 18.20 77.53 39.60
#